data_AF-A0AA92T213-F1
#
_entry.id   AF-A0AA92T213-F1
#
_cell.length_a   1.000
_cell.length_b   1.000
_cell.length_c   1.000
_cell.angle_alpha   90.00
_cell.angle_beta   90.00
_cell.angle_gamma   90.00
#
_symmetry.space_group_name_H-M   'P 1'
#
loop_
_entity.id
_entity.type
_entity.pdbx_description
1 polymer ?
#
loop_
_entity_poly.entity_id
_entity_poly.type
_entity_poly.pdbx_seq_one_letter_code
_entity_poly.pdbx_strand_id
1 'polypeptide(L)'
;MRPTFEEIRKVDDNGKEYWSSRELCNAMGYSGYWKFQNVIDKAIKVASEKGMDIDDHFNHVVEMVKLGSGSFRKVEAFHLSRMACMIISENADSRKLLVKQARAYFSQSVSTTELMRNSLESNILLYKTAQGETRIEVIFNNETFWMSQKKMAALFGVDRATITYHISQIYESGELQREATCRKIQQVQLEGERDVERAPLFYNLDVIIAVGYRVNSYQATQFRIWATSVLKEFIIKGYVLDDERLKQGKHFGKDYFDDLLERIREIRTSERRYYQKITDIYAECSADYDAKAESTKLFYKMVQNMMHLAVTNHTAAEIVYERADAEMPHMGLTTWKKAPDGRVQKSDTIVAKNYLSDEELSQLNAITTSFLDLAESRARRHIVTTMEDWKNRLKLLLETMDYDAKSSAGKVSQEEAREKAYSEYEKYKVIQDRSYISDFDRFNSGNDDDTPLLPFDIDPKE
;
A
#
# COMPACT_ATOMS: atom_id res chain seq x y z
N MET A 1 37.45 -1.34 8.27
CA MET A 1 36.13 -1.79 8.79
C MET A 1 35.34 -0.53 9.09
N ARG A 2 34.07 -0.42 8.65
CA ARG A 2 33.24 0.74 9.03
C ARG A 2 32.80 0.53 10.48
N PRO A 3 32.75 1.59 11.30
CA PRO A 3 32.33 1.44 12.69
C PRO A 3 30.87 1.01 12.76
N THR A 4 30.55 0.16 13.73
CA THR A 4 29.17 -0.30 13.99
C THR A 4 28.35 0.80 14.65
N PHE A 5 27.01 0.70 14.60
CA PHE A 5 26.12 1.70 15.21
C PHE A 5 26.27 1.78 16.74
N GLU A 6 26.71 0.69 17.38
CA GLU A 6 27.03 0.67 18.81
C GLU A 6 28.35 1.38 19.11
N GLU A 7 29.37 1.22 18.27
CA GLU A 7 30.69 1.86 18.45
C GLU A 7 30.65 3.38 18.31
N ILE A 8 29.67 3.92 17.56
CA ILE A 8 29.48 5.36 17.38
C ILE A 8 28.43 5.95 18.34
N ARG A 9 27.89 5.14 19.27
CA ARG A 9 26.97 5.62 20.30
C ARG A 9 27.73 6.42 21.33
N LYS A 10 27.23 7.61 21.64
CA LYS A 10 27.78 8.52 22.66
C LYS A 10 26.73 8.84 23.71
N VAL A 11 27.15 9.38 24.83
CA VAL A 11 26.29 9.81 25.94
C VAL A 11 26.64 11.26 26.25
N ASP A 12 25.62 12.11 26.40
CA ASP A 12 25.81 13.52 26.75
C ASP A 12 25.98 13.71 28.27
N ASP A 13 26.22 14.96 28.69
CA ASP A 13 26.44 15.32 30.09
C ASP A 13 25.22 15.03 30.99
N ASN A 14 24.03 14.83 30.40
CA ASN A 14 22.79 14.50 31.09
C ASN A 14 22.51 12.99 31.11
N GLY A 15 23.42 12.16 30.59
CA GLY A 15 23.24 10.71 30.52
C GLY A 15 22.36 10.23 29.36
N LYS A 16 22.01 11.10 28.38
CA LYS A 16 21.19 10.74 27.22
C LYS A 16 22.06 10.24 26.08
N GLU A 17 21.66 9.11 25.49
CA GLU A 17 22.35 8.53 24.33
C GLU A 17 22.13 9.37 23.07
N TYR A 18 23.18 9.58 22.28
CA TYR A 18 23.12 10.25 20.99
C TYR A 18 24.12 9.69 19.98
N TRP A 19 23.87 9.97 18.70
CA TRP A 19 24.74 9.64 17.58
C TRP A 19 25.08 10.92 16.80
N SER A 20 26.35 11.11 16.45
CA SER A 20 26.72 12.18 15.53
C SER A 20 26.23 11.85 14.13
N SER A 21 25.52 12.77 13.49
CA SER A 21 25.12 12.67 12.08
C SER A 21 26.30 12.41 11.14
N ARG A 22 27.51 12.86 11.48
CA ARG A 22 28.72 12.69 10.66
C ARG A 22 29.21 11.25 10.69
N GLU A 23 29.23 10.65 11.89
CA GLU A 23 29.59 9.24 12.09
C GLU A 23 28.50 8.32 11.54
N LEU A 24 27.22 8.68 11.75
CA LEU A 24 26.07 7.95 11.22
C LEU A 24 26.06 7.93 9.68
N CYS A 25 26.38 9.04 9.03
CA CYS A 25 26.53 9.13 7.57
C CYS A 25 27.51 8.06 7.04
N ASN A 26 28.66 7.89 7.71
CA ASN A 26 29.68 6.93 7.31
C ASN A 26 29.23 5.48 7.61
N ALA A 27 28.64 5.24 8.79
CA ALA A 27 28.11 3.95 9.19
C ALA A 27 26.99 3.46 8.24
N MET A 28 26.14 4.37 7.75
CA MET A 28 25.02 4.06 6.86
C MET A 28 25.39 3.97 5.36
N GLY A 29 26.66 4.11 4.98
CA GLY A 29 27.06 3.88 3.59
C GLY A 29 26.97 5.09 2.67
N TYR A 30 26.94 6.32 3.18
CA TYR A 30 26.93 7.52 2.35
C TYR A 30 28.34 8.01 2.07
N SER A 31 28.65 8.29 0.79
CA SER A 31 29.98 8.73 0.34
C SER A 31 30.24 10.22 0.56
N GLY A 32 29.20 11.00 0.88
CA GLY A 32 29.33 12.43 1.15
C GLY A 32 28.17 12.92 2.00
N TYR A 33 28.48 13.79 2.97
CA TYR A 33 27.52 14.27 3.96
C TYR A 33 26.37 15.06 3.35
N TRP A 34 26.58 15.80 2.26
CA TRP A 34 25.51 16.55 1.59
C TRP A 34 24.36 15.64 1.10
N LYS A 35 24.65 14.41 0.67
CA LYS A 35 23.61 13.43 0.28
C LYS A 35 22.84 12.94 1.51
N PHE A 36 23.52 12.85 2.64
CA PHE A 36 22.93 12.45 3.90
C PHE A 36 22.13 13.59 4.53
N GLN A 37 22.53 14.84 4.33
CA GLN A 37 21.79 16.03 4.74
C GLN A 37 20.38 16.03 4.14
N ASN A 38 20.23 15.72 2.85
CA ASN A 38 18.91 15.59 2.23
C ASN A 38 18.03 14.50 2.89
N VAL A 39 18.63 13.47 3.49
CA VAL A 39 17.91 12.42 4.23
C VAL A 39 17.53 12.91 5.62
N ILE A 40 18.43 13.65 6.28
CA ILE A 40 18.16 14.31 7.56
C ILE A 40 17.03 15.33 7.40
N ASP A 41 17.05 16.17 6.37
CA ASP A 41 16.01 17.19 6.13
C ASP A 41 14.63 16.54 5.91
N LYS A 42 14.59 15.42 5.19
CA LYS A 42 13.38 14.59 5.07
C LYS A 42 12.95 14.02 6.42
N ALA A 43 13.90 13.52 7.21
CA ALA A 43 13.62 12.96 8.53
C ALA A 43 13.11 14.03 9.51
N ILE A 44 13.65 15.25 9.48
CA ILE A 44 13.20 16.41 10.25
C ILE A 44 11.77 16.78 9.83
N LYS A 45 11.49 16.83 8.53
CA LYS A 45 10.13 17.08 8.03
C LYS A 45 9.15 16.03 8.52
N VAL A 46 9.51 14.74 8.43
CA VAL A 46 8.69 13.63 8.94
C VAL A 46 8.52 13.70 10.46
N ALA A 47 9.56 14.06 11.21
CA ALA A 47 9.48 14.23 12.66
C ALA A 47 8.57 15.41 13.05
N SER A 48 8.64 16.52 12.31
CA SER A 48 7.81 17.71 12.51
C SER A 48 6.34 17.42 12.17
N GLU A 49 6.07 16.72 11.07
CA GLU A 49 4.72 16.26 10.69
C GLU A 49 4.13 15.30 11.74
N LYS A 50 4.98 14.53 12.42
CA LYS A 50 4.61 13.66 13.55
C LYS A 50 4.49 14.38 14.89
N GLY A 51 4.63 15.72 14.92
CA GLY A 51 4.50 16.53 16.13
C GLY A 51 5.65 16.35 17.13
N MET A 52 6.80 15.83 16.71
CA MET A 52 7.95 15.69 17.59
C MET A 52 8.66 17.03 17.79
N ASP A 53 9.18 17.25 18.99
CA ASP A 53 10.12 18.34 19.23
C ASP A 53 11.42 18.06 18.47
N ILE A 54 11.74 18.94 17.51
CA ILE A 54 12.89 18.78 16.63
C ILE A 54 14.19 19.01 17.42
N ASP A 55 14.22 19.93 18.38
CA ASP A 55 15.44 20.27 19.11
C ASP A 55 15.85 19.13 20.05
N ASP A 56 14.87 18.35 20.53
CA ASP A 56 15.08 17.16 21.38
C ASP A 56 15.66 15.94 20.63
N HIS A 57 15.61 15.96 19.29
CA HIS A 57 15.91 14.82 18.44
C HIS A 57 16.97 15.09 17.38
N PHE A 58 17.01 16.30 16.84
CA PHE A 58 17.92 16.78 15.82
C PHE A 58 18.63 18.03 16.33
N ASN A 59 19.42 17.87 17.40
CA ASN A 59 20.12 18.99 18.02
C ASN A 59 21.30 19.44 17.13
N HIS A 60 21.20 20.64 16.57
CA HIS A 60 22.22 21.19 15.69
C HIS A 60 23.46 21.63 16.49
N VAL A 61 24.63 21.12 16.10
CA VAL A 61 25.91 21.34 16.76
C VAL A 61 27.02 21.63 15.77
N VAL A 62 28.12 22.21 16.26
CA VAL A 62 29.35 22.38 15.49
C VAL A 62 30.42 21.47 16.08
N GLU A 63 30.83 20.47 15.30
CA GLU A 63 31.84 19.49 15.69
C GLU A 63 33.21 19.85 15.10
N MET A 64 34.28 19.48 15.81
CA MET A 64 35.65 19.56 15.32
C MET A 64 36.06 18.22 14.73
N VAL A 65 36.16 18.14 13.40
CA VAL A 65 36.56 16.91 12.70
C VAL A 65 38.02 16.97 12.28
N LYS A 66 38.77 15.91 12.58
CA LYS A 66 40.17 15.75 12.15
C LYS A 66 40.24 15.38 10.67
N LEU A 67 40.90 16.20 9.88
CA LEU A 67 41.16 15.97 8.45
C LEU A 67 42.31 14.99 8.25
N GLY A 68 42.40 14.38 7.06
CA GLY A 68 43.48 13.46 6.69
C GLY A 68 44.89 14.07 6.79
N SER A 69 45.00 15.41 6.79
CA SER A 69 46.23 16.17 7.02
C SER A 69 46.62 16.30 8.51
N GLY A 70 45.80 15.81 9.44
CA GLY A 70 45.99 15.97 10.89
C GLY A 70 45.41 17.27 11.47
N SER A 71 44.97 18.20 10.63
CA SER A 71 44.34 19.48 11.00
C SER A 71 42.87 19.30 11.42
N PHE A 72 42.33 20.15 12.29
CA PHE A 72 40.91 20.12 12.68
C PHE A 72 40.09 21.17 11.95
N ARG A 73 38.86 20.84 11.57
CA ARG A 73 37.91 21.76 10.94
C ARG A 73 36.57 21.74 11.67
N LYS A 74 36.00 22.92 11.90
CA LYS A 74 34.61 23.09 12.36
C LYS A 74 33.66 22.69 11.25
N VAL A 75 32.76 21.76 11.54
CA VAL A 75 31.71 21.32 10.61
C VAL A 75 30.37 21.29 11.34
N GLU A 76 29.32 21.68 10.63
CA GLU A 76 27.94 21.55 11.13
C GLU A 76 27.56 20.07 11.18
N ALA A 77 26.87 19.67 12.25
CA ALA A 77 26.41 18.32 12.48
C ALA A 77 25.14 18.35 13.35
N PHE A 78 24.48 17.22 13.45
CA PHE A 78 23.42 16.98 14.41
C PHE A 78 23.86 15.94 15.43
N HIS A 79 23.58 16.18 16.71
CA HIS A 79 23.46 15.14 17.71
C HIS A 79 22.05 14.56 17.61
N LEU A 80 21.98 13.29 17.19
CA LEU A 80 20.74 12.61 16.86
C LEU A 80 20.33 11.71 18.02
N SER A 81 19.08 11.84 18.46
CA SER A 81 18.48 10.84 19.35
C SER A 81 18.37 9.49 18.63
N ARG A 82 18.17 8.41 19.39
CA ARG A 82 17.87 7.09 18.80
C ARG A 82 16.62 7.15 17.91
N MET A 83 15.61 7.90 18.32
CA MET A 83 14.39 8.17 17.52
C MET A 83 14.73 8.86 16.19
N ALA A 84 15.55 9.91 16.20
CA ALA A 84 15.99 10.57 14.98
C ALA A 84 16.76 9.62 14.06
N CYS A 85 17.65 8.78 14.61
CA CYS A 85 18.38 7.77 13.84
C CYS A 85 17.45 6.72 13.20
N MET A 86 16.37 6.34 13.88
CA MET A 86 15.35 5.47 13.33
C MET A 86 14.61 6.13 12.17
N ILE A 87 14.11 7.35 12.33
CA ILE A 87 13.39 8.08 11.27
C ILE A 87 14.29 8.32 10.06
N ILE A 88 15.56 8.68 10.27
CA ILE A 88 16.57 8.79 9.21
C ILE A 88 16.74 7.45 8.49
N SER A 89 16.79 6.33 9.22
CA SER A 89 16.94 5.00 8.63
C SER A 89 15.72 4.57 7.83
N GLU A 90 14.52 4.96 8.23
CA GLU A 90 13.27 4.67 7.50
C GLU A 90 13.10 5.50 6.22
N ASN A 91 13.68 6.71 6.19
CA ASN A 91 13.59 7.63 5.06
C ASN A 91 14.83 7.60 4.14
N ALA A 92 15.81 6.75 4.46
CA ALA A 92 17.01 6.50 3.67
C ALA A 92 16.77 5.47 2.54
N ASP A 93 17.71 5.39 1.59
CA ASP A 93 17.64 4.42 0.49
C ASP A 93 17.69 2.97 1.00
N SER A 94 16.53 2.30 0.94
CA SER A 94 16.32 0.93 1.42
C SER A 94 17.08 -0.13 0.63
N ARG A 95 17.65 0.21 -0.53
CA ARG A 95 18.49 -0.71 -1.33
C ARG A 95 19.87 -0.89 -0.71
N LYS A 96 20.33 0.04 0.14
CA LYS A 96 21.63 -0.04 0.80
C LYS A 96 21.59 -1.01 1.98
N LEU A 97 22.49 -2.00 1.99
CA LEU A 97 22.61 -2.99 3.07
C LEU A 97 22.82 -2.33 4.45
N LEU A 98 23.68 -1.30 4.50
CA LEU A 98 23.98 -0.57 5.74
C LEU A 98 22.77 0.21 6.29
N VAL A 99 21.85 0.65 5.42
CA VAL A 99 20.59 1.29 5.84
C VAL A 99 19.65 0.27 6.45
N LYS A 100 19.56 -0.95 5.88
CA LYS A 100 18.77 -2.05 6.47
C LYS A 100 19.30 -2.45 7.85
N GLN A 101 20.63 -2.49 8.01
CA GLN A 101 21.28 -2.76 9.30
C GLN A 101 21.02 -1.64 10.31
N ALA A 102 21.08 -0.37 9.89
CA ALA A 102 20.73 0.77 10.74
C ALA A 102 19.29 0.66 11.23
N ARG A 103 18.34 0.35 10.34
CA ARG A 103 16.93 0.14 10.70
C ARG A 103 16.77 -0.96 11.73
N ALA A 104 17.42 -2.12 11.52
CA ALA A 104 17.36 -3.21 12.48
C ALA A 104 17.92 -2.79 13.85
N TYR A 105 19.09 -2.15 13.89
CA TYR A 105 19.75 -1.72 15.13
C TYR A 105 18.93 -0.68 15.90
N PHE A 106 18.51 0.40 15.25
CA PHE A 106 17.75 1.48 15.90
C PHE A 106 16.33 1.06 16.26
N SER A 107 15.77 0.03 15.62
CA SER A 107 14.46 -0.54 15.99
C SER A 107 14.50 -1.48 17.21
N GLN A 108 15.65 -2.11 17.48
CA GLN A 108 15.77 -3.16 18.52
C GLN A 108 15.82 -2.61 19.97
N SER A 109 15.82 -1.29 20.16
CA SER A 109 16.04 -0.68 21.47
C SER A 109 15.37 0.70 21.63
N VAL A 110 14.30 0.96 20.88
CA VAL A 110 13.38 2.04 21.25
C VAL A 110 12.61 1.54 22.46
N SER A 111 13.04 1.96 23.65
CA SER A 111 12.31 1.70 24.88
C SER A 111 10.87 2.16 24.69
N THR A 112 9.92 1.36 25.12
CA THR A 112 8.49 1.67 25.21
C THR A 112 8.28 3.09 25.79
N THR A 113 9.18 3.56 26.65
CA THR A 113 9.19 4.90 27.25
C THR A 113 9.37 6.05 26.24
N GLU A 114 10.19 5.88 25.19
CA GLU A 114 10.47 6.95 24.20
C GLU A 114 9.38 6.99 23.10
N LEU A 115 8.84 5.82 22.73
CA LEU A 115 7.61 5.71 21.95
C LEU A 115 6.39 6.24 22.70
N MET A 116 6.37 6.09 24.03
CA MET A 116 5.32 6.65 24.87
C MET A 116 5.43 8.16 25.00
N ARG A 117 6.62 8.74 25.19
CA ARG A 117 6.76 10.21 25.29
C ARG A 117 6.27 10.95 24.04
N ASN A 118 6.51 10.39 22.84
CA ASN A 118 6.03 10.97 21.58
C ASN A 118 4.59 10.55 21.19
N SER A 119 3.97 9.57 21.87
CA SER A 119 2.55 9.22 21.70
C SER A 119 1.64 9.76 22.80
N LEU A 120 2.22 10.44 23.80
CA LEU A 120 1.53 11.02 24.95
C LEU A 120 1.03 12.46 24.70
N GLU A 121 1.27 13.04 23.53
CA GLU A 121 0.46 14.17 23.05
C GLU A 121 -0.86 13.65 22.44
N SER A 122 -1.77 13.31 23.35
CA SER A 122 -3.23 13.40 23.22
C SER A 122 -3.86 12.95 21.90
N ASN A 123 -4.03 11.64 21.70
CA ASN A 123 -5.01 11.15 20.73
C ASN A 123 -6.42 11.24 21.34
N ILE A 124 -7.18 12.26 20.95
CA ILE A 124 -8.51 12.54 21.50
C ILE A 124 -9.57 11.78 20.68
N LEU A 125 -10.26 10.84 21.32
CA LEU A 125 -11.52 10.30 20.82
C LEU A 125 -12.65 11.24 21.24
N LEU A 126 -13.27 11.87 20.25
CA LEU A 126 -14.48 12.67 20.42
C LEU A 126 -15.68 11.77 20.20
N TYR A 127 -16.61 11.69 21.15
CA TYR A 127 -17.96 11.26 20.84
C TYR A 127 -18.97 12.24 21.41
N LYS A 128 -20.06 12.42 20.66
CA LYS A 128 -21.06 13.45 20.93
C LYS A 128 -22.16 12.86 21.81
N THR A 129 -22.39 13.49 22.95
CA THR A 129 -23.57 13.22 23.78
C THR A 129 -24.64 14.28 23.51
N ALA A 130 -25.88 14.03 23.91
CA ALA A 130 -26.94 15.05 23.84
C ALA A 130 -26.64 16.33 24.64
N GLN A 131 -25.65 16.31 25.54
CA GLN A 131 -25.23 17.42 26.41
C GLN A 131 -23.98 18.16 25.90
N GLY A 132 -23.37 17.72 24.79
CA GLY A 132 -22.15 18.30 24.24
C GLY A 132 -21.12 17.26 23.79
N GLU A 133 -20.02 17.73 23.22
CA GLU A 133 -18.89 16.90 22.82
C GLU A 133 -18.08 16.47 24.05
N THR A 134 -18.00 15.17 24.31
CA THR A 134 -17.10 14.64 25.33
C THR A 134 -15.77 14.30 24.68
N ARG A 135 -14.70 14.93 25.17
CA ARG A 135 -13.33 14.68 24.73
C ARG A 135 -12.70 13.63 25.62
N ILE A 136 -12.25 12.51 25.05
CA ILE A 136 -11.54 11.48 25.80
C ILE A 136 -10.18 11.25 25.21
N GLU A 137 -9.16 11.41 26.03
CA GLU A 137 -7.80 11.06 25.66
C GLU A 137 -7.59 9.55 25.77
N VAL A 138 -7.32 8.92 24.63
CA VAL A 138 -6.98 7.50 24.50
C VAL A 138 -5.53 7.35 24.05
N ILE A 139 -4.89 6.24 24.41
CA ILE A 139 -3.61 5.86 23.82
C ILE A 139 -3.94 4.99 22.62
N PHE A 140 -3.32 5.22 21.46
CA PHE A 140 -3.46 4.31 20.32
C PHE A 140 -2.15 3.61 20.03
N ASN A 141 -2.22 2.30 19.98
CA ASN A 141 -1.06 1.45 19.80
C ASN A 141 -1.49 0.13 19.16
N ASN A 142 -0.71 -0.36 18.20
CA ASN A 142 -1.00 -1.57 17.42
C ASN A 142 -2.44 -1.57 16.87
N GLU A 143 -2.81 -0.50 16.19
CA GLU A 143 -4.11 -0.36 15.49
C GLU A 143 -5.34 -0.41 16.41
N THR A 144 -5.16 -0.29 17.73
CA THR A 144 -6.26 -0.27 18.69
C THR A 144 -6.06 0.77 19.79
N PHE A 145 -7.16 1.10 20.45
CA PHE A 145 -7.19 2.04 21.56
C PHE A 145 -6.90 1.33 22.87
N TRP A 146 -6.16 2.00 23.74
CA TRP A 146 -5.79 1.57 25.07
C TRP A 146 -6.18 2.62 26.10
N MET A 147 -6.84 2.19 27.16
CA MET A 147 -7.32 3.07 28.22
C MET A 147 -7.12 2.46 29.61
N SER A 148 -6.78 3.30 30.59
CA SER A 148 -6.69 2.89 31.99
C SER A 148 -8.07 2.84 32.66
N GLN A 149 -8.22 2.07 33.74
CA GLN A 149 -9.48 2.01 34.50
C GLN A 149 -9.94 3.39 35.01
N LYS A 150 -8.99 4.27 35.37
CA LYS A 150 -9.29 5.64 35.82
C LYS A 150 -9.93 6.45 34.70
N LYS A 151 -9.41 6.35 33.47
CA LYS A 151 -9.98 7.05 32.31
C LYS A 151 -11.33 6.43 31.89
N MET A 152 -11.47 5.11 31.95
CA MET A 152 -12.77 4.43 31.70
C MET A 152 -13.86 4.84 32.71
N ALA A 153 -13.48 5.00 33.99
CA ALA A 153 -14.38 5.48 35.03
C ALA A 153 -14.90 6.90 34.71
N ALA A 154 -14.02 7.81 34.31
CA ALA A 154 -14.39 9.16 33.89
C ALA A 154 -15.26 9.15 32.62
N LEU A 155 -14.89 8.34 31.62
CA LEU A 155 -15.63 8.14 30.37
C LEU A 155 -17.09 7.73 30.62
N PHE A 156 -17.29 6.74 31.48
CA PHE A 156 -18.63 6.21 31.75
C PHE A 156 -19.30 6.84 32.97
N GLY A 157 -18.71 7.87 33.59
CA GLY A 157 -19.30 8.57 34.74
C GLY A 157 -19.59 7.65 35.93
N VAL A 158 -18.68 6.70 36.22
CA VAL A 158 -18.78 5.77 37.36
C VAL A 158 -17.47 5.68 38.14
N ASP A 159 -17.51 5.07 39.31
CA ASP A 159 -16.30 4.83 40.10
C ASP A 159 -15.37 3.79 39.48
N ARG A 160 -14.06 3.95 39.75
CA ARG A 160 -13.04 2.99 39.32
C ARG A 160 -13.36 1.56 39.77
N ALA A 161 -13.92 1.40 40.98
CA ALA A 161 -14.30 0.09 41.52
C ALA A 161 -15.33 -0.63 40.64
N THR A 162 -16.29 0.10 40.08
CA THR A 162 -17.30 -0.44 39.15
C THR A 162 -16.66 -0.95 37.87
N ILE A 163 -15.68 -0.22 37.32
CA ILE A 163 -14.90 -0.65 36.16
C ILE A 163 -14.11 -1.92 36.49
N THR A 164 -13.44 -1.97 37.64
CA THR A 164 -12.68 -3.15 38.08
C THR A 164 -13.60 -4.38 38.19
N TYR A 165 -14.80 -4.21 38.77
CA TYR A 165 -15.79 -5.27 38.89
C TYR A 165 -16.22 -5.80 37.51
N HIS A 166 -16.61 -4.93 36.57
CA HIS A 166 -17.04 -5.39 35.24
C HIS A 166 -15.93 -6.07 34.45
N ILE A 167 -14.69 -5.58 34.55
CA ILE A 167 -13.53 -6.23 33.93
C ILE A 167 -13.32 -7.64 34.49
N SER A 168 -13.48 -7.84 35.81
CA SER A 168 -13.37 -9.18 36.40
C SER A 168 -14.45 -10.10 35.83
N GLN A 169 -15.70 -9.63 35.76
CA GLN A 169 -16.82 -10.42 35.23
C GLN A 169 -16.65 -10.78 33.75
N ILE A 170 -16.11 -9.87 32.93
CA ILE A 170 -15.80 -10.13 31.51
C ILE A 170 -14.79 -11.28 31.35
N TYR A 171 -13.78 -11.31 32.21
CA TYR A 171 -12.77 -12.37 32.18
C TYR A 171 -13.28 -13.68 32.79
N GLU A 172 -14.04 -13.62 33.89
CA GLU A 172 -14.67 -14.78 34.53
C GLU A 172 -15.67 -15.47 33.60
N SER A 173 -16.43 -14.71 32.79
CA SER A 173 -17.35 -15.27 31.81
C SER A 173 -16.67 -15.80 30.54
N GLY A 174 -15.37 -15.56 30.38
CA GLY A 174 -14.61 -15.94 29.18
C GLY A 174 -14.97 -15.13 27.93
N GLU A 175 -15.63 -13.97 28.06
CA GLU A 175 -15.98 -13.13 26.91
C GLU A 175 -14.74 -12.57 26.23
N LEU A 176 -13.72 -12.20 27.03
CA LEU A 176 -12.42 -11.73 26.54
C LEU A 176 -11.29 -12.45 27.28
N GLN A 177 -10.14 -12.59 26.62
CA GLN A 177 -8.92 -13.16 27.20
C GLN A 177 -8.03 -12.04 27.76
N ARG A 178 -7.53 -12.20 28.98
CA ARG A 178 -6.79 -11.14 29.69
C ARG A 178 -5.45 -10.83 29.01
N GLU A 179 -4.76 -11.83 28.49
CA GLU A 179 -3.44 -11.73 27.87
C GLU A 179 -3.48 -10.92 26.57
N ALA A 180 -4.58 -10.98 25.83
CA ALA A 180 -4.77 -10.25 24.58
C ALA A 180 -5.25 -8.81 24.81
N THR A 181 -5.97 -8.57 25.91
CA THR A 181 -6.74 -7.33 26.11
C THR A 181 -6.22 -6.42 27.21
N CYS A 182 -5.24 -6.86 28.01
CA CYS A 182 -4.66 -6.10 29.11
C CYS A 182 -3.13 -6.04 29.00
N ARG A 183 -2.56 -4.84 29.16
CA ARG A 183 -1.11 -4.61 29.13
C ARG A 183 -0.68 -3.65 30.24
N LYS A 184 0.54 -3.83 30.73
CA LYS A 184 1.20 -2.85 31.60
C LYS A 184 1.84 -1.78 30.71
N ILE A 185 1.46 -0.53 30.92
CA ILE A 185 2.05 0.62 30.25
C ILE A 185 2.66 1.45 31.37
N GLN A 186 3.98 1.60 31.38
CA GLN A 186 4.67 2.42 32.38
C GLN A 186 4.34 3.88 32.11
N GLN A 187 3.64 4.52 33.05
CA GLN A 187 3.33 5.94 32.98
C GLN A 187 4.01 6.60 34.19
N VAL A 188 5.00 7.45 33.95
CA VAL A 188 5.55 8.31 35.01
C VAL A 188 4.48 9.35 35.30
N GLN A 189 3.98 9.36 36.53
CA GLN A 189 2.98 10.31 36.99
C GLN A 189 3.65 11.24 38.01
N LEU A 190 3.58 12.55 37.77
CA LEU A 190 4.00 13.57 38.72
C LEU A 190 2.95 13.67 39.84
N GLU A 191 3.31 13.26 41.05
CA GLU A 191 2.44 13.35 42.23
C GLU A 191 3.19 14.17 43.30
N GLY A 192 3.01 15.50 43.28
CA GLY A 192 3.80 16.45 44.09
C GLY A 192 5.22 16.64 43.55
N GLU A 193 6.20 16.91 44.44
CA GLU A 193 7.64 17.04 44.07
C GLU A 193 8.34 15.68 43.83
N ARG A 194 7.60 14.58 43.66
CA ARG A 194 8.19 13.25 43.44
C ARG A 194 7.59 12.58 42.21
N ASP A 195 8.48 12.04 41.38
CA ASP A 195 8.14 11.09 40.34
C ASP A 195 7.84 9.73 40.98
N VAL A 196 6.61 9.24 40.80
CA VAL A 196 6.22 7.91 41.26
C VAL A 196 5.94 7.04 40.03
N GLU A 197 6.81 6.08 39.75
CA GLU A 197 6.55 5.04 38.76
C GLU A 197 5.51 4.05 39.31
N ARG A 198 4.26 4.20 38.89
CA ARG A 198 3.30 3.10 38.91
C ARG A 198 3.21 2.54 37.50
N ALA A 199 3.05 1.23 37.36
CA ALA A 199 2.70 0.61 36.09
C ALA A 199 1.18 0.39 36.03
N PRO A 200 0.37 1.41 35.66
CA PRO A 200 -1.06 1.22 35.49
C PRO A 200 -1.35 0.18 34.39
N LEU A 201 -2.39 -0.61 34.63
CA LEU A 201 -2.92 -1.52 33.62
C LEU A 201 -3.78 -0.73 32.62
N PHE A 202 -3.58 -1.03 31.35
CA PHE A 202 -4.38 -0.51 30.25
C PHE A 202 -5.10 -1.65 29.55
N TYR A 203 -6.27 -1.31 29.04
CA TYR A 203 -7.21 -2.23 28.44
C TYR A 203 -7.53 -1.77 27.02
N ASN A 204 -7.58 -2.72 26.10
CA ASN A 204 -7.82 -2.44 24.68
C ASN A 204 -9.27 -2.05 24.39
N LEU A 205 -9.57 -1.68 23.14
CA LEU A 205 -10.90 -1.25 22.72
C LEU A 205 -12.02 -2.25 23.07
N ASP A 206 -11.77 -3.55 22.93
CA ASP A 206 -12.78 -4.59 23.18
C ASP A 206 -13.27 -4.55 24.63
N VAL A 207 -12.35 -4.41 25.59
CA VAL A 207 -12.71 -4.28 27.01
C VAL A 207 -13.47 -2.99 27.27
N ILE A 208 -13.07 -1.88 26.65
CA ILE A 208 -13.74 -0.59 26.80
C ILE A 208 -15.20 -0.70 26.33
N ILE A 209 -15.43 -1.31 25.17
CA ILE A 209 -16.76 -1.58 24.62
C ILE A 209 -17.55 -2.49 25.58
N ALA A 210 -16.98 -3.64 25.95
CA ALA A 210 -17.64 -4.62 26.83
C ALA A 210 -18.05 -4.04 28.18
N VAL A 211 -17.22 -3.17 28.77
CA VAL A 211 -17.55 -2.42 30.00
C VAL A 211 -18.65 -1.39 29.73
N GLY A 212 -18.58 -0.63 28.64
CA GLY A 212 -19.59 0.35 28.26
C GLY A 212 -21.00 -0.24 28.09
N TYR A 213 -21.10 -1.51 27.69
CA TYR A 213 -22.38 -2.22 27.62
C TYR A 213 -22.90 -2.73 28.98
N ARG A 214 -22.02 -2.90 29.98
CA ARG A 214 -22.37 -3.40 31.32
C ARG A 214 -22.62 -2.29 32.34
N VAL A 215 -21.98 -1.13 32.16
CA VAL A 215 -22.11 -0.01 33.08
C VAL A 215 -23.49 0.62 32.97
N ASN A 216 -24.15 0.82 34.12
CA ASN A 216 -25.42 1.49 34.21
C ASN A 216 -25.24 2.96 34.61
N SER A 217 -24.95 3.81 33.63
CA SER A 217 -24.87 5.27 33.79
C SER A 217 -25.46 6.00 32.59
N TYR A 218 -25.70 7.30 32.75
CA TYR A 218 -26.15 8.15 31.64
C TYR A 218 -25.13 8.18 30.50
N GLN A 219 -23.85 8.35 30.81
CA GLN A 219 -22.76 8.38 29.83
C GLN A 219 -22.61 7.05 29.09
N ALA A 220 -22.72 5.91 29.81
CA ALA A 220 -22.71 4.58 29.18
C ALA A 220 -23.95 4.37 28.29
N THR A 221 -25.11 4.91 28.68
CA THR A 221 -26.32 4.89 27.84
C THR A 221 -26.12 5.70 26.55
N GLN A 222 -25.54 6.90 26.63
CA GLN A 222 -25.21 7.71 25.46
C GLN A 222 -24.18 7.00 24.56
N PHE A 223 -23.16 6.37 25.15
CA PHE A 223 -22.20 5.56 24.41
C PHE A 223 -22.89 4.42 23.64
N ARG A 224 -23.81 3.69 24.26
CA ARG A 224 -24.59 2.63 23.59
C ARG A 224 -25.46 3.17 22.45
N ILE A 225 -26.15 4.30 22.67
CA ILE A 225 -26.96 4.94 21.62
C ILE A 225 -26.08 5.31 20.41
N TRP A 226 -24.93 5.93 20.68
CA TRP A 226 -23.95 6.27 19.65
C TRP A 226 -23.43 5.02 18.92
N ALA A 227 -22.95 4.01 19.65
CA ALA A 227 -22.43 2.77 19.07
C ALA A 227 -23.49 2.03 18.23
N THR A 228 -24.74 1.99 18.69
CA THR A 228 -25.85 1.42 17.92
C THR A 228 -26.18 2.26 16.68
N SER A 229 -26.06 3.59 16.73
CA SER A 229 -26.25 4.44 15.55
C SER A 229 -25.17 4.20 14.49
N VAL A 230 -23.91 4.05 14.91
CA VAL A 230 -22.77 3.70 14.07
C VAL A 230 -22.98 2.32 13.44
N LEU A 231 -23.36 1.31 14.23
CA LEU A 231 -23.65 -0.03 13.72
C LEU A 231 -24.83 -0.02 12.74
N LYS A 232 -25.89 0.74 13.03
CA LYS A 232 -27.04 0.89 12.14
C LYS A 232 -26.64 1.54 10.83
N GLU A 233 -25.81 2.57 10.87
CA GLU A 233 -25.26 3.23 9.69
C GLU A 233 -24.42 2.24 8.86
N PHE A 234 -23.56 1.47 9.51
CA PHE A 234 -22.77 0.42 8.86
C PHE A 234 -23.67 -0.61 8.17
N ILE A 235 -24.71 -1.10 8.84
CA ILE A 235 -25.64 -2.09 8.27
C ILE A 235 -26.39 -1.53 7.05
N ILE A 236 -26.74 -0.24 7.06
CA ILE A 236 -27.49 0.40 5.97
C ILE A 236 -26.57 0.75 4.79
N LYS A 237 -25.38 1.31 5.05
CA LYS A 237 -24.49 1.90 4.04
C LYS A 237 -23.34 0.98 3.63
N GLY A 238 -23.06 -0.07 4.40
CA GLY A 238 -21.88 -0.92 4.23
C GLY A 238 -20.57 -0.34 4.80
N TYR A 239 -20.58 0.92 5.26
CA TYR A 239 -19.42 1.61 5.83
C TYR A 239 -19.88 2.71 6.81
N VAL A 240 -18.97 3.21 7.65
CA VAL A 240 -19.19 4.36 8.54
C VAL A 240 -18.02 5.32 8.41
N LEU A 241 -18.30 6.61 8.30
CA LEU A 241 -17.29 7.67 8.25
C LEU A 241 -17.44 8.60 9.45
N ASP A 242 -16.30 8.98 10.05
CA ASP A 242 -16.23 10.03 11.06
C ASP A 242 -15.90 11.36 10.37
N ASP A 243 -16.94 12.06 9.89
CA ASP A 243 -16.82 13.29 9.10
C ASP A 243 -16.06 14.40 9.82
N GLU A 244 -16.22 14.52 11.14
CA GLU A 244 -15.52 15.52 11.95
C GLU A 244 -14.04 15.18 12.08
N ARG A 245 -13.69 13.90 12.25
CA ARG A 245 -12.29 13.46 12.23
C ARG A 245 -11.65 13.64 10.86
N LEU A 246 -12.38 13.36 9.77
CA LEU A 246 -11.91 13.60 8.40
C LEU A 246 -11.64 15.08 8.14
N LYS A 247 -12.48 15.99 8.65
CA LYS A 247 -12.27 17.45 8.54
C LYS A 247 -11.10 17.97 9.38
N GLN A 248 -10.83 17.35 10.52
CA GLN A 248 -9.82 17.80 11.49
C GLN A 248 -8.40 17.30 11.18
N GLY A 249 -8.23 16.44 10.17
CA GLY A 249 -6.91 16.06 9.65
C GLY A 249 -6.00 15.30 10.63
N LYS A 250 -6.53 14.87 11.80
CA LYS A 250 -5.74 14.14 12.80
C LYS A 250 -6.29 12.74 13.12
N HIS A 251 -5.51 11.76 12.64
CA HIS A 251 -5.06 10.53 13.31
C HIS A 251 -6.08 9.37 13.39
N PHE A 252 -6.00 8.43 12.43
CA PHE A 252 -5.56 7.03 12.62
C PHE A 252 -5.37 6.26 11.30
N GLY A 253 -4.34 5.39 11.27
CA GLY A 253 -3.89 4.62 10.10
C GLY A 253 -3.00 5.46 9.16
N LYS A 254 -2.09 4.85 8.39
CA LYS A 254 -1.60 5.54 7.17
C LYS A 254 -2.85 5.99 6.42
N ASP A 255 -2.94 7.27 6.07
CA ASP A 255 -4.14 7.92 5.54
C ASP A 255 -4.80 6.98 4.51
N TYR A 256 -6.05 6.55 4.75
CA TYR A 256 -6.75 5.59 3.88
C TYR A 256 -6.65 6.04 2.42
N PHE A 257 -6.70 7.35 2.19
CA PHE A 257 -6.54 7.93 0.87
C PHE A 257 -5.09 8.01 0.40
N ASP A 258 -4.08 8.13 1.27
CA ASP A 258 -2.68 7.98 0.86
C ASP A 258 -2.34 6.55 0.46
N ASP A 259 -2.85 5.55 1.19
CA ASP A 259 -2.72 4.13 0.82
C ASP A 259 -3.44 3.84 -0.49
N LEU A 260 -4.65 4.39 -0.67
CA LEU A 260 -5.39 4.33 -1.93
C LEU A 260 -4.57 4.95 -3.08
N LEU A 261 -3.94 6.11 -2.84
CA LEU A 261 -3.08 6.78 -3.82
C LEU A 261 -1.82 5.96 -4.13
N GLU A 262 -1.23 5.29 -3.15
CA GLU A 262 -0.09 4.38 -3.33
C GLU A 262 -0.49 3.18 -4.18
N ARG A 263 -1.61 2.51 -3.89
CA ARG A 263 -2.17 1.42 -4.70
C ARG A 263 -2.46 1.84 -6.13
N ILE A 264 -3.06 3.02 -6.34
CA ILE A 264 -3.33 3.55 -7.70
C ILE A 264 -2.01 3.78 -8.46
N ARG A 265 -0.96 4.29 -7.78
CA ARG A 265 0.37 4.47 -8.39
C ARG A 265 0.99 3.12 -8.77
N GLU A 266 0.91 2.12 -7.90
CA GLU A 266 1.38 0.76 -8.20
C GLU A 266 0.67 0.18 -9.43
N ILE A 267 -0.66 0.24 -9.47
CA ILE A 267 -1.47 -0.21 -10.61
C ILE A 267 -1.05 0.53 -11.89
N ARG A 268 -0.86 1.84 -11.84
CA ARG A 268 -0.43 2.66 -12.98
C ARG A 268 0.92 2.19 -13.53
N THR A 269 1.90 1.97 -12.65
CA THR A 269 3.27 1.53 -13.04
C THR A 269 3.36 0.06 -13.47
N SER A 270 2.34 -0.75 -13.19
CA SER A 270 2.34 -2.17 -13.57
C SER A 270 2.35 -2.37 -15.09
N GLU A 271 3.01 -3.42 -15.57
CA GLU A 271 2.97 -3.86 -16.98
C GLU A 271 1.71 -4.70 -17.29
N ARG A 272 0.74 -4.74 -16.37
CA ARG A 272 -0.50 -5.51 -16.52
C ARG A 272 -1.37 -4.97 -17.64
N ARG A 273 -2.23 -5.83 -18.19
CA ARG A 273 -3.11 -5.52 -19.33
C ARG A 273 -4.09 -4.40 -18.96
N TYR A 274 -4.54 -3.63 -19.96
CA TYR A 274 -5.39 -2.44 -19.79
C TYR A 274 -6.65 -2.68 -18.95
N TYR A 275 -7.40 -3.74 -19.25
CA TYR A 275 -8.58 -4.13 -18.46
C TYR A 275 -8.22 -4.67 -17.07
N GLN A 276 -7.04 -5.27 -16.89
CA GLN A 276 -6.59 -5.73 -15.57
C GLN A 276 -6.35 -4.55 -14.63
N LYS A 277 -5.79 -3.45 -15.14
CA LYS A 277 -5.64 -2.22 -14.34
C LYS A 277 -6.98 -1.67 -13.87
N ILE A 278 -8.00 -1.70 -14.74
CA ILE A 278 -9.37 -1.28 -14.38
C ILE A 278 -9.97 -2.21 -13.31
N THR A 279 -9.80 -3.52 -13.44
CA THR A 279 -10.26 -4.48 -12.42
C THR A 279 -9.47 -4.39 -11.13
N ASP A 280 -8.19 -4.06 -11.19
CA ASP A 280 -7.33 -3.85 -10.02
C ASP A 280 -7.79 -2.59 -9.26
N ILE A 281 -8.18 -1.51 -9.95
CA ILE A 281 -8.83 -0.35 -9.31
C ILE A 281 -10.13 -0.75 -8.64
N TYR A 282 -10.99 -1.51 -9.32
CA TYR A 282 -12.23 -2.00 -8.73
C TYR A 282 -11.96 -2.84 -7.47
N ALA A 283 -10.95 -3.71 -7.46
CA ALA A 283 -10.65 -4.57 -6.32
C ALA A 283 -9.97 -3.82 -5.16
N GLU A 284 -8.95 -3.03 -5.45
CA GLU A 284 -8.10 -2.37 -4.45
C GLU A 284 -8.71 -1.06 -3.94
N CYS A 285 -9.57 -0.42 -4.74
CA CYS A 285 -10.10 0.92 -4.46
C CYS A 285 -11.60 0.95 -4.19
N SER A 286 -12.29 -0.20 -4.13
CA SER A 286 -13.67 -0.25 -3.64
C SER A 286 -13.68 -0.38 -2.12
N ALA A 287 -14.51 0.45 -1.46
CA ALA A 287 -14.69 0.37 -0.01
C ALA A 287 -15.40 -0.91 0.45
N ASP A 288 -16.19 -1.53 -0.43
CA ASP A 288 -17.06 -2.68 -0.16
C ASP A 288 -16.67 -3.92 -0.98
N TYR A 289 -15.43 -4.01 -1.48
CA TYR A 289 -15.01 -5.08 -2.38
C TYR A 289 -15.28 -6.49 -1.81
N ASP A 290 -15.98 -7.31 -2.60
CA ASP A 290 -16.13 -8.74 -2.36
C ASP A 290 -15.80 -9.55 -3.62
N ALA A 291 -14.76 -10.37 -3.55
CA ALA A 291 -14.31 -11.24 -4.63
C ALA A 291 -15.34 -12.34 -4.99
N LYS A 292 -16.22 -12.71 -4.06
CA LYS A 292 -17.23 -13.76 -4.26
C LYS A 292 -18.57 -13.21 -4.75
N ALA A 293 -18.78 -11.91 -4.66
CA ALA A 293 -20.02 -11.27 -5.08
C ALA A 293 -20.28 -11.49 -6.58
N GLU A 294 -21.55 -11.71 -6.93
CA GLU A 294 -21.95 -11.88 -8.32
C GLU A 294 -21.73 -10.59 -9.13
N SER A 295 -21.86 -9.43 -8.49
CA SER A 295 -21.52 -8.13 -9.07
C SER A 295 -20.07 -8.07 -9.58
N THR A 296 -19.10 -8.62 -8.82
CA THR A 296 -17.68 -8.66 -9.21
C THR A 296 -17.45 -9.55 -10.43
N LYS A 297 -18.06 -10.73 -10.47
CA LYS A 297 -17.97 -11.63 -11.64
C LYS A 297 -18.57 -10.99 -12.90
N LEU A 298 -19.73 -10.34 -12.75
CA LEU A 298 -20.39 -9.62 -13.84
C LEU A 298 -19.54 -8.42 -14.28
N PHE A 299 -18.96 -7.67 -13.35
CA PHE A 299 -18.08 -6.54 -13.65
C PHE A 299 -16.87 -6.98 -14.46
N TYR A 300 -16.17 -8.05 -14.09
CA TYR A 300 -14.99 -8.52 -14.83
C TYR A 300 -15.32 -8.96 -16.26
N LYS A 301 -16.44 -9.66 -16.46
CA LYS A 301 -16.93 -10.00 -17.80
C LYS A 301 -17.28 -8.75 -18.61
N MET A 302 -17.94 -7.79 -17.97
CA MET A 302 -18.39 -6.55 -18.58
C MET A 302 -17.21 -5.66 -19.01
N VAL A 303 -16.21 -5.44 -18.16
CA VAL A 303 -15.05 -4.58 -18.46
C VAL A 303 -14.33 -5.03 -19.73
N GLN A 304 -14.07 -6.33 -19.87
CA GLN A 304 -13.38 -6.85 -21.05
C GLN A 304 -14.18 -6.56 -22.32
N ASN A 305 -15.49 -6.83 -22.32
CA ASN A 305 -16.32 -6.60 -23.50
C ASN A 305 -16.51 -5.11 -23.81
N MET A 306 -16.73 -4.27 -22.80
CA MET A 306 -16.87 -2.83 -22.98
C MET A 306 -15.61 -2.20 -23.60
N MET A 307 -14.42 -2.61 -23.14
CA MET A 307 -13.17 -2.07 -23.68
C MET A 307 -12.97 -2.46 -25.15
N HIS A 308 -13.25 -3.71 -25.53
CA HIS A 308 -13.14 -4.13 -26.94
C HIS A 308 -14.21 -3.43 -27.79
N LEU A 309 -15.47 -3.42 -27.35
CA LEU A 309 -16.57 -2.75 -28.08
C LEU A 309 -16.30 -1.26 -28.28
N ALA A 310 -15.79 -0.57 -27.25
CA ALA A 310 -15.46 0.85 -27.34
C ALA A 310 -14.51 1.13 -28.51
N VAL A 311 -13.44 0.34 -28.64
CA VAL A 311 -12.37 0.62 -29.59
C VAL A 311 -12.60 0.00 -30.96
N THR A 312 -13.17 -1.20 -31.02
CA THR A 312 -13.27 -1.97 -32.27
C THR A 312 -14.70 -2.08 -32.80
N ASN A 313 -15.72 -1.71 -32.01
CA ASN A 313 -17.13 -2.04 -32.24
C ASN A 313 -17.45 -3.55 -32.27
N HIS A 314 -16.51 -4.40 -31.85
CA HIS A 314 -16.64 -5.86 -31.83
C HIS A 314 -16.31 -6.40 -30.44
N THR A 315 -17.01 -7.45 -30.04
CA THR A 315 -16.66 -8.22 -28.84
C THR A 315 -15.34 -8.97 -29.04
N ALA A 316 -14.72 -9.42 -27.95
CA ALA A 316 -13.48 -10.20 -28.03
C ALA A 316 -13.61 -11.47 -28.90
N ALA A 317 -14.79 -12.12 -28.89
CA ALA A 317 -15.06 -13.28 -29.73
C ALA A 317 -15.17 -12.91 -31.21
N GLU A 318 -15.87 -11.82 -31.53
CA GLU A 318 -16.00 -11.32 -32.90
C GLU A 318 -14.66 -10.88 -33.49
N ILE A 319 -13.80 -10.20 -32.71
CA ILE A 319 -12.44 -9.83 -33.15
C ILE A 319 -11.66 -11.08 -33.57
N VAL A 320 -11.63 -12.11 -32.72
CA VAL A 320 -10.92 -13.35 -33.03
C VAL A 320 -11.53 -14.04 -34.24
N TYR A 321 -12.86 -14.11 -34.31
CA TYR A 321 -13.55 -14.76 -35.42
C TYR A 321 -13.32 -14.02 -36.74
N GLU A 322 -13.36 -12.70 -36.78
CA GLU A 322 -13.24 -11.95 -38.02
C GLU A 322 -11.79 -11.81 -38.50
N ARG A 323 -10.83 -11.69 -37.57
CA ARG A 323 -9.44 -11.35 -37.90
C ARG A 323 -8.48 -12.54 -37.94
N ALA A 324 -8.84 -13.70 -37.39
CA ALA A 324 -8.04 -14.91 -37.54
C ALA A 324 -8.11 -15.42 -38.99
N ASP A 325 -7.00 -15.32 -39.70
CA ASP A 325 -6.89 -15.69 -41.12
C ASP A 325 -5.51 -16.27 -41.43
N ALA A 326 -5.44 -17.54 -41.84
CA ALA A 326 -4.19 -18.21 -42.15
C ALA A 326 -3.42 -17.65 -43.35
N GLU A 327 -4.06 -16.90 -44.25
CA GLU A 327 -3.42 -16.32 -45.43
C GLU A 327 -2.68 -15.01 -45.10
N MET A 328 -3.03 -14.38 -43.98
CA MET A 328 -2.39 -13.16 -43.51
C MET A 328 -1.04 -13.46 -42.82
N PRO A 329 -0.06 -12.52 -42.88
CA PRO A 329 1.16 -12.63 -42.08
C PRO A 329 0.82 -12.85 -40.60
N HIS A 330 1.48 -13.85 -39.99
CA HIS A 330 1.25 -14.22 -38.59
C HIS A 330 -0.22 -14.47 -38.22
N MET A 331 -1.03 -14.94 -39.15
CA MET A 331 -2.48 -15.12 -38.99
C MET A 331 -3.30 -13.84 -38.78
N GLY A 332 -2.76 -12.67 -39.11
CA GLY A 332 -3.36 -11.38 -38.76
C GLY A 332 -3.08 -10.93 -37.33
N LEU A 333 -2.22 -11.65 -36.59
CA LEU A 333 -1.75 -11.20 -35.28
C LEU A 333 -0.78 -10.03 -35.44
N THR A 334 -1.02 -8.96 -34.70
CA THR A 334 -0.13 -7.80 -34.57
C THR A 334 0.91 -7.99 -33.47
N THR A 335 0.59 -8.80 -32.45
CA THR A 335 1.50 -9.18 -31.36
C THR A 335 1.17 -10.58 -30.82
N TRP A 336 2.15 -11.30 -30.29
CA TRP A 336 1.95 -12.59 -29.62
C TRP A 336 3.08 -12.85 -28.62
N LYS A 337 3.06 -13.97 -27.90
CA LYS A 337 4.00 -14.23 -26.79
C LYS A 337 5.47 -14.13 -27.16
N LYS A 338 5.83 -14.41 -28.42
CA LYS A 338 7.21 -14.35 -28.93
C LYS A 338 7.38 -13.34 -30.08
N ALA A 339 6.50 -12.37 -30.21
CA ALA A 339 6.63 -11.34 -31.24
C ALA A 339 7.91 -10.50 -31.05
N PRO A 340 8.49 -9.95 -32.13
CA PRO A 340 8.10 -10.15 -33.53
C PRO A 340 8.74 -11.41 -34.16
N ASP A 341 9.81 -11.96 -33.58
CA ASP A 341 10.67 -12.92 -34.28
C ASP A 341 10.36 -14.41 -34.02
N GLY A 342 9.46 -14.70 -33.08
CA GLY A 342 9.15 -16.07 -32.68
C GLY A 342 7.90 -16.64 -33.34
N ARG A 343 7.79 -17.98 -33.32
CA ARG A 343 6.62 -18.69 -33.84
C ARG A 343 5.34 -18.32 -33.10
N VAL A 344 4.26 -18.19 -33.86
CA VAL A 344 2.89 -18.07 -33.37
C VAL A 344 2.50 -19.40 -32.73
N GLN A 345 1.95 -19.36 -31.53
CA GLN A 345 1.45 -20.57 -30.86
C GLN A 345 -0.07 -20.63 -30.97
N LYS A 346 -0.62 -21.84 -30.94
CA LYS A 346 -2.08 -22.06 -30.91
C LYS A 346 -2.78 -21.28 -29.79
N SER A 347 -2.13 -21.13 -28.64
CA SER A 347 -2.66 -20.35 -27.52
C SER A 347 -2.73 -18.84 -27.78
N ASP A 348 -1.94 -18.33 -28.73
CA ASP A 348 -1.95 -16.90 -29.08
C ASP A 348 -3.16 -16.55 -29.95
N THR A 349 -3.70 -17.50 -30.71
CA THR A 349 -4.75 -17.24 -31.71
C THR A 349 -6.14 -16.98 -31.13
N ILE A 350 -6.34 -17.30 -29.85
CA ILE A 350 -7.62 -17.09 -29.14
C ILE A 350 -7.64 -15.81 -28.32
N VAL A 351 -6.55 -15.04 -28.33
CA VAL A 351 -6.42 -13.82 -27.53
C VAL A 351 -6.76 -12.63 -28.41
N ALA A 352 -7.97 -12.07 -28.27
CA ALA A 352 -8.44 -10.93 -29.08
C ALA A 352 -7.46 -9.75 -29.17
N LYS A 353 -6.78 -9.42 -28.07
CA LYS A 353 -5.79 -8.33 -28.02
C LYS A 353 -4.68 -8.46 -29.07
N ASN A 354 -4.35 -9.70 -29.43
CA ASN A 354 -3.25 -10.00 -30.33
C ASN A 354 -3.58 -9.65 -31.79
N TYR A 355 -4.85 -9.36 -32.10
CA TYR A 355 -5.33 -8.93 -33.43
C TYR A 355 -5.64 -7.42 -33.49
N LEU A 356 -5.34 -6.67 -32.43
CA LEU A 356 -5.64 -5.24 -32.36
C LEU A 356 -4.55 -4.44 -33.07
N SER A 357 -4.94 -3.41 -33.82
CA SER A 357 -3.98 -2.48 -34.42
C SER A 357 -3.30 -1.61 -33.36
N ASP A 358 -2.18 -0.99 -33.70
CA ASP A 358 -1.49 -0.04 -32.81
C ASP A 358 -2.39 1.14 -32.43
N GLU A 359 -3.26 1.58 -33.34
CA GLU A 359 -4.25 2.64 -33.08
C GLU A 359 -5.28 2.19 -32.03
N GLU A 360 -5.83 0.98 -32.19
CA GLU A 360 -6.79 0.40 -31.23
C GLU A 360 -6.13 0.21 -29.85
N LEU A 361 -4.90 -0.29 -29.81
CA LEU A 361 -4.13 -0.42 -28.56
C LEU A 361 -3.87 0.94 -27.90
N SER A 362 -3.62 1.98 -28.69
CA SER A 362 -3.43 3.35 -28.19
C SER A 362 -4.73 3.92 -27.60
N GLN A 363 -5.88 3.67 -28.24
CA GLN A 363 -7.18 4.07 -27.71
C GLN A 363 -7.52 3.34 -26.40
N LEU A 364 -7.26 2.02 -26.32
CA LEU A 364 -7.43 1.26 -25.07
C LEU A 364 -6.57 1.83 -23.94
N ASN A 365 -5.31 2.20 -24.24
CA ASN A 365 -4.43 2.86 -23.30
C ASN A 365 -5.00 4.19 -22.81
N ALA A 366 -5.52 5.01 -23.73
CA ALA A 366 -6.10 6.31 -23.38
C ALA A 366 -7.30 6.16 -22.44
N ILE A 367 -8.19 5.19 -22.68
CA ILE A 367 -9.32 4.88 -21.80
C ILE A 367 -8.82 4.45 -20.41
N THR A 368 -7.87 3.52 -20.35
CA THR A 368 -7.33 3.03 -19.08
C THR A 368 -6.64 4.13 -18.27
N THR A 369 -5.82 4.96 -18.91
CA THR A 369 -5.19 6.11 -18.25
C THR A 369 -6.24 7.07 -17.71
N SER A 370 -7.27 7.40 -18.51
CA SER A 370 -8.36 8.27 -18.07
C SER A 370 -9.11 7.71 -16.86
N PHE A 371 -9.31 6.39 -16.82
CA PHE A 371 -9.94 5.74 -15.66
C PHE A 371 -9.06 5.76 -14.41
N LEU A 372 -7.75 5.57 -14.56
CA LEU A 372 -6.79 5.71 -13.45
C LEU A 372 -6.74 7.14 -12.92
N ASP A 373 -6.79 8.14 -13.81
CA ASP A 373 -6.82 9.56 -13.43
C ASP A 373 -8.11 9.92 -12.70
N LEU A 374 -9.25 9.35 -13.14
CA LEU A 374 -10.51 9.46 -12.41
C LEU A 374 -10.38 8.85 -11.01
N ALA A 375 -9.77 7.68 -10.89
CA ALA A 375 -9.59 7.03 -9.60
C ALA A 375 -8.69 7.85 -8.66
N GLU A 376 -7.57 8.34 -9.18
CA GLU A 376 -6.64 9.20 -8.44
C GLU A 376 -7.31 10.50 -8.00
N SER A 377 -8.11 11.13 -8.87
CA SER A 377 -8.86 12.34 -8.54
C SER A 377 -9.85 12.11 -7.40
N ARG A 378 -10.56 10.97 -7.41
CA ARG A 378 -11.48 10.61 -6.32
C ARG A 378 -10.74 10.38 -5.01
N ALA A 379 -9.61 9.67 -5.05
CA ALA A 379 -8.75 9.46 -3.89
C ALA A 379 -8.24 10.78 -3.30
N ARG A 380 -7.65 11.67 -4.12
CA ARG A 380 -7.16 13.00 -3.69
C ARG A 380 -8.24 13.91 -3.12
N ARG A 381 -9.49 13.71 -3.55
CA ARG A 381 -10.66 14.48 -3.07
C ARG A 381 -11.37 13.81 -1.89
N HIS A 382 -10.80 12.74 -1.36
CA HIS A 382 -11.36 11.96 -0.25
C HIS A 382 -12.78 11.45 -0.54
N ILE A 383 -13.04 11.05 -1.80
CA ILE A 383 -14.33 10.50 -2.22
C ILE A 383 -14.26 8.97 -2.16
N VAL A 384 -14.94 8.40 -1.17
CA VAL A 384 -15.13 6.95 -1.05
C VAL A 384 -15.92 6.44 -2.26
N THR A 385 -15.54 5.27 -2.77
CA THR A 385 -16.10 4.69 -3.99
C THR A 385 -16.41 3.23 -3.76
N THR A 386 -17.64 2.81 -4.07
CA THR A 386 -18.06 1.40 -3.95
C THR A 386 -17.89 0.64 -5.26
N MET A 387 -18.06 -0.69 -5.21
CA MET A 387 -18.13 -1.55 -6.39
C MET A 387 -19.17 -1.06 -7.41
N GLU A 388 -20.36 -0.66 -6.95
CA GLU A 388 -21.41 -0.12 -7.81
C GLU A 388 -21.01 1.24 -8.41
N ASP A 389 -20.37 2.11 -7.64
CA ASP A 389 -19.86 3.37 -8.15
C ASP A 389 -18.85 3.15 -9.27
N TRP A 390 -17.86 2.27 -9.10
CA TRP A 390 -16.86 2.00 -10.14
C TRP A 390 -17.48 1.50 -11.45
N LYS A 391 -18.49 0.63 -11.34
CA LYS A 391 -19.27 0.17 -12.50
C LYS A 391 -19.93 1.34 -13.24
N ASN A 392 -20.64 2.18 -12.50
CA ASN A 392 -21.33 3.34 -13.06
C ASN A 392 -20.35 4.37 -13.63
N ARG A 393 -19.20 4.57 -12.99
CA ARG A 393 -18.15 5.49 -13.41
C ARG A 393 -17.45 5.04 -14.69
N LEU A 394 -17.17 3.74 -14.83
CA LEU A 394 -16.61 3.21 -16.07
C LEU A 394 -17.57 3.43 -17.24
N LYS A 395 -18.87 3.13 -17.03
CA LYS A 395 -19.90 3.35 -18.04
C LYS A 395 -19.98 4.82 -18.47
N LEU A 396 -20.08 5.72 -17.49
CA LEU A 396 -20.13 7.17 -17.76
C LEU A 396 -18.87 7.68 -18.46
N LEU A 397 -17.68 7.19 -18.08
CA LEU A 397 -16.43 7.57 -18.71
C LEU A 397 -16.43 7.20 -20.20
N LEU A 398 -16.83 5.97 -20.53
CA LEU A 398 -16.91 5.51 -21.90
C LEU A 398 -17.93 6.33 -22.72
N GLU A 399 -19.12 6.59 -22.16
CA GLU A 399 -20.13 7.46 -22.81
C GLU A 399 -19.61 8.89 -23.02
N THR A 400 -18.83 9.43 -22.08
CA THR A 400 -18.23 10.78 -22.19
C THR A 400 -17.14 10.84 -23.25
N MET A 401 -16.51 9.71 -23.57
CA MET A 401 -15.52 9.58 -24.64
C MET A 401 -16.17 9.16 -25.98
N ASP A 402 -17.49 9.31 -26.10
CA ASP A 402 -18.29 8.96 -27.28
C ASP A 402 -18.28 7.46 -27.66
N TYR A 403 -17.93 6.58 -26.72
CA TYR A 403 -18.00 5.14 -26.91
C TYR A 403 -19.38 4.60 -26.55
N ASP A 404 -19.92 3.67 -27.37
CA ASP A 404 -21.18 3.01 -27.06
C ASP A 404 -20.99 2.03 -25.89
N ALA A 405 -21.43 2.45 -24.71
CA ALA A 405 -21.33 1.67 -23.48
C ALA A 405 -22.36 0.53 -23.40
N LYS A 406 -23.17 0.29 -24.45
CA LYS A 406 -24.10 -0.84 -24.46
C LYS A 406 -23.35 -2.16 -24.51
N SER A 407 -23.58 -2.99 -23.49
CA SER A 407 -23.17 -4.39 -23.51
C SER A 407 -24.01 -5.14 -24.56
N SER A 408 -23.45 -5.33 -25.75
CA SER A 408 -23.95 -6.36 -26.66
C SER A 408 -23.36 -7.71 -26.25
N ALA A 409 -24.17 -8.77 -26.30
CA ALA A 409 -23.67 -10.14 -26.14
C ALA A 409 -22.79 -10.58 -27.33
N GLY A 410 -22.69 -9.75 -28.38
CA GLY A 410 -22.10 -10.12 -29.66
C GLY A 410 -22.99 -11.08 -30.44
N LYS A 411 -22.64 -11.31 -31.70
CA LYS A 411 -23.27 -12.33 -32.56
C LYS A 411 -22.52 -13.65 -32.58
N VAL A 412 -21.24 -13.64 -32.16
CA VAL A 412 -20.35 -14.80 -32.19
C VAL A 412 -20.04 -15.26 -30.77
N SER A 413 -20.19 -16.55 -30.50
CA SER A 413 -19.85 -17.15 -29.22
C SER A 413 -18.33 -17.35 -29.07
N GLN A 414 -17.88 -17.46 -27.82
CA GLN A 414 -16.47 -17.73 -27.53
C GLN A 414 -16.00 -19.08 -28.10
N GLU A 415 -16.90 -20.07 -28.18
CA GLU A 415 -16.58 -21.40 -28.70
C GLU A 415 -16.44 -21.38 -30.23
N GLU A 416 -17.34 -20.71 -30.95
CA GLU A 416 -17.25 -20.52 -32.40
C GLU A 416 -15.98 -19.76 -32.80
N ALA A 417 -15.64 -18.69 -32.07
CA ALA A 417 -14.40 -17.94 -32.27
C ALA A 417 -13.17 -18.82 -32.06
N ARG A 418 -13.17 -19.66 -31.02
CA ARG A 418 -12.06 -20.58 -30.72
C ARG A 418 -11.89 -21.64 -31.82
N GLU A 419 -12.98 -22.25 -32.25
CA GLU A 419 -12.95 -23.26 -33.31
C GLU A 419 -12.42 -22.70 -34.62
N LYS A 420 -12.89 -21.51 -35.00
CA LYS A 420 -12.38 -20.82 -36.19
C LYS A 420 -10.89 -20.53 -36.07
N ALA A 421 -10.46 -19.89 -34.98
CA ALA A 421 -9.05 -19.54 -34.78
C ALA A 421 -8.11 -20.76 -34.76
N TYR A 422 -8.57 -21.89 -34.23
CA TYR A 422 -7.81 -23.13 -34.24
C TYR A 422 -7.77 -23.78 -35.63
N SER A 423 -8.87 -23.75 -36.37
CA SER A 423 -8.91 -24.22 -37.76
C SER A 423 -7.94 -23.44 -38.64
N GLU A 424 -7.94 -22.11 -38.53
CA GLU A 424 -6.98 -21.25 -39.23
C GLU A 424 -5.54 -21.51 -38.77
N TYR A 425 -5.33 -21.80 -37.48
CA TYR A 425 -3.99 -22.11 -36.98
C TYR A 425 -3.42 -23.39 -37.59
N GLU A 426 -4.21 -24.44 -37.75
CA GLU A 426 -3.72 -25.68 -38.36
C GLU A 426 -3.31 -25.46 -39.83
N LYS A 427 -4.01 -24.59 -40.57
CA LYS A 427 -3.60 -24.17 -41.92
C LYS A 427 -2.31 -23.36 -41.89
N TYR A 428 -2.26 -22.33 -41.05
CA TYR A 428 -1.12 -21.43 -40.94
C TYR A 428 0.15 -22.13 -40.44
N LYS A 429 0.02 -23.12 -39.56
CA LYS A 429 1.15 -23.90 -39.05
C LYS A 429 1.97 -24.50 -40.18
N VAL A 430 1.33 -24.99 -41.25
CA VAL A 430 2.02 -25.52 -42.44
C VAL A 430 2.79 -24.42 -43.18
N ILE A 431 2.23 -23.21 -43.26
CA ILE A 431 2.87 -22.04 -43.89
C ILE A 431 4.07 -21.57 -43.04
N GLN A 432 3.87 -21.48 -41.73
CA GLN A 432 4.91 -21.10 -40.77
C GLN A 432 6.05 -22.11 -40.73
N ASP A 433 5.77 -23.41 -40.73
CA ASP A 433 6.82 -24.44 -40.72
C ASP A 433 7.67 -24.41 -42.00
N ARG A 434 7.09 -24.03 -43.15
CA ARG A 434 7.83 -23.87 -44.42
C ARG A 434 8.68 -22.60 -44.49
N SER A 435 8.26 -21.54 -43.81
CA SER A 435 8.93 -20.23 -43.83
C SER A 435 9.86 -20.01 -42.62
N TYR A 436 9.78 -20.88 -41.61
CA TYR A 436 10.59 -20.76 -40.41
C TYR A 436 12.03 -21.19 -40.67
N ILE A 437 12.95 -20.29 -40.35
CA ILE A 437 14.38 -20.53 -40.37
C ILE A 437 14.83 -20.62 -38.91
N SER A 438 15.31 -21.78 -38.47
CA SER A 438 15.82 -21.95 -37.11
C SER A 438 17.16 -21.23 -36.92
N ASP A 439 17.58 -21.01 -35.68
CA ASP A 439 18.90 -20.42 -35.40
C ASP A 439 20.04 -21.29 -35.97
N PHE A 440 19.85 -22.61 -36.03
CA PHE A 440 20.75 -23.54 -36.70
C PHE A 440 20.80 -23.30 -38.22
N ASP A 441 19.64 -23.08 -38.86
CA ASP A 441 19.57 -22.81 -40.29
C ASP A 441 20.15 -21.43 -40.64
N ARG A 442 19.94 -20.42 -39.77
CA ARG A 442 20.55 -19.08 -39.89
C ARG A 442 22.07 -19.14 -39.77
N PHE A 443 22.57 -19.95 -38.84
CA PHE A 443 24.00 -20.17 -38.66
C PHE A 443 24.66 -20.78 -39.91
N ASN A 444 23.96 -21.73 -40.56
CA ASN A 444 24.46 -22.39 -41.77
C ASN A 444 24.30 -21.56 -43.06
N SER A 445 23.58 -20.44 -43.04
CA SER A 445 23.32 -19.59 -44.22
C SER A 445 24.12 -18.28 -44.25
N GLY A 446 24.97 -18.04 -43.26
CA GLY A 446 25.90 -16.91 -43.22
C GLY A 446 27.26 -17.25 -43.83
N ASN A 447 27.50 -16.76 -45.04
CA ASN A 447 28.74 -16.74 -45.83
C ASN A 447 28.98 -17.89 -46.83
N ASP A 448 28.82 -17.51 -48.09
CA ASP A 448 29.32 -18.11 -49.34
C ASP A 448 28.96 -19.58 -49.63
N ASP A 449 28.62 -19.84 -50.90
CA ASP A 449 28.30 -21.12 -51.54
C ASP A 449 29.38 -22.22 -51.40
N ASP A 450 30.38 -22.06 -50.53
CA ASP A 450 31.50 -22.97 -50.33
C ASP A 450 31.88 -23.24 -48.85
N THR A 451 31.02 -22.91 -47.87
CA THR A 451 31.26 -23.29 -46.46
C THR A 451 30.29 -24.40 -45.99
N PRO A 452 30.78 -25.57 -45.54
CA PRO A 452 29.93 -26.73 -45.28
C PRO A 452 29.21 -26.61 -43.94
N LEU A 453 28.06 -27.28 -43.87
CA LEU A 453 27.34 -27.65 -42.64
C LEU A 453 28.30 -27.83 -41.45
N LEU A 454 27.87 -27.34 -40.26
CA LEU A 454 28.56 -27.54 -38.98
C LEU A 454 29.29 -28.91 -38.94
N PRO A 455 30.58 -28.95 -38.57
CA PRO A 455 31.35 -30.19 -38.60
C PRO A 455 30.61 -31.27 -37.80
N PHE A 456 30.49 -32.47 -38.38
CA PHE A 456 29.91 -33.64 -37.72
C PHE A 456 30.82 -34.20 -36.61
N ASP A 457 31.33 -33.32 -35.75
CA ASP A 457 32.10 -33.71 -34.59
C ASP A 457 31.13 -34.07 -33.45
N ILE A 458 31.26 -35.28 -32.93
CA ILE A 458 30.38 -35.82 -31.88
C ILE A 458 30.71 -35.15 -30.53
N ASP A 459 31.89 -34.52 -30.43
CA ASP A 459 32.36 -33.80 -29.23
C ASP A 459 33.23 -32.60 -29.64
N PRO A 460 32.63 -31.46 -30.07
CA PRO A 460 33.38 -30.31 -30.56
C PRO A 460 34.28 -29.77 -29.45
N LYS A 461 35.61 -29.86 -29.63
CA LYS A 461 36.57 -29.30 -28.68
C LYS A 461 36.67 -27.79 -28.87
N GLU A 462 36.19 -27.10 -27.83
CA GLU A 462 36.30 -25.66 -27.48
C GLU A 462 36.38 -24.63 -28.63
#